data_AF-A0A0F9UQ16-F1
#
_entry.id   AF-A0A0F9UQ16-F1
#
_cell.length_a   1.000
_cell.length_b   1.000
_cell.length_c   1.000
_cell.angle_alpha   90.00
_cell.angle_beta   90.00
_cell.angle_gamma   90.00
#
_symmetry.space_group_name_H-M   'P 1'
#
loop_
_entity.id
_entity.type
_entity.pdbx_description
1 polymer ?
#
loop_
_entity_poly.entity_id
_entity_poly.type
_entity_poly.pdbx_seq_one_letter_code
_entity_poly.pdbx_strand_id
1 'polypeptide(L)' 'MKCQDCKQEMKEADNCTKTTIEGVPRNSEYFDIGERCHDCNIVNKKGNFHHLGCDVERCPKCGNQLISCGCFEF' A
#
# COMPACT_ATOMS: atom_id res chain seq x y z
N MET A 1 -0.11 8.25 -14.18
CA MET A 1 -1.39 8.20 -13.45
C MET A 1 -1.04 8.44 -12.00
N LYS A 2 -1.71 9.41 -11.38
CA LYS A 2 -1.43 9.79 -10.00
C LYS A 2 -2.27 8.97 -9.04
N CYS A 3 -1.66 8.55 -7.93
CA CYS A 3 -2.38 7.94 -6.82
C CYS A 3 -3.39 8.95 -6.25
N GLN A 4 -4.61 8.52 -5.98
CA GLN A 4 -5.67 9.40 -5.48
C GLN A 4 -5.38 9.85 -4.04
N ASP A 5 -4.66 9.07 -3.24
CA ASP A 5 -4.35 9.38 -1.85
C ASP A 5 -3.10 10.23 -1.67
N CYS A 6 -1.97 9.81 -2.28
CA CYS A 6 -0.68 10.48 -2.06
C CYS A 6 -0.32 11.50 -3.15
N LYS A 7 -1.08 11.56 -4.25
CA LYS A 7 -0.90 12.48 -5.39
C LYS A 7 0.41 12.33 -6.18
N GLN A 8 1.27 11.38 -5.82
CA GLN A 8 2.48 11.04 -6.58
C GLN A 8 2.14 10.24 -7.85
N GLU A 9 3.03 10.28 -8.84
CA GLU A 9 2.93 9.44 -10.03
C GLU A 9 3.20 7.97 -9.65
N MET A 10 2.23 7.09 -9.90
CA MET A 10 2.29 5.69 -9.45
C MET A 10 3.45 4.92 -10.06
N LYS A 11 3.91 5.30 -11.26
CA LYS A 11 5.02 4.61 -11.95
C LYS A 11 6.41 5.07 -11.49
N GLU A 12 6.49 6.12 -10.70
CA GLU A 12 7.78 6.75 -10.35
C GLU A 12 8.02 6.82 -8.84
N ALA A 13 6.96 6.79 -8.02
CA ALA A 13 7.09 6.86 -6.58
C ALA A 13 7.86 5.66 -6.00
N ASP A 14 8.73 5.94 -5.03
CA ASP A 14 9.41 4.90 -4.26
C ASP A 14 8.62 4.48 -3.02
N ASN A 15 7.73 5.34 -2.54
CA ASN A 15 6.92 5.14 -1.33
C ASN A 15 5.61 5.95 -1.40
N CYS A 16 4.49 5.36 -0.96
CA CYS A 16 3.23 6.10 -0.77
C CYS A 16 3.26 6.89 0.55
N THR A 17 2.84 8.15 0.53
CA THR A 17 2.82 9.01 1.74
C THR A 17 1.53 8.90 2.55
N LYS A 18 0.53 8.17 2.08
CA LYS A 18 -0.67 7.86 2.86
C LYS A 18 -0.33 6.78 3.88
N THR A 19 -0.03 7.15 5.12
CA THR A 19 0.45 6.18 6.14
C THR A 19 -0.64 5.58 7.02
N THR A 20 -1.86 6.11 6.96
CA THR A 20 -2.99 5.68 7.80
C THR A 20 -4.27 5.50 7.00
N ILE A 21 -5.15 4.61 7.48
CA ILE A 21 -6.52 4.40 7.01
C ILE A 21 -7.42 4.48 8.25
N GLU A 22 -8.41 5.39 8.23
CA GLU A 22 -9.27 5.64 9.41
C GLU A 22 -8.49 5.89 10.72
N GLY A 23 -7.33 6.55 10.62
CA GLY A 23 -6.45 6.80 11.78
C GLY A 23 -5.63 5.60 12.25
N VAL A 24 -5.82 4.41 11.68
CA VAL A 24 -5.01 3.22 11.95
C VAL A 24 -3.76 3.22 11.07
N PRO A 25 -2.55 2.99 11.64
CA PRO A 25 -1.32 2.84 10.85
C PRO A 25 -1.42 1.70 9.85
N ARG A 26 -1.02 1.94 8.60
CA ARG A 26 -0.94 0.89 7.57
C ARG A 26 0.23 -0.07 7.85
N ASN A 27 0.18 -1.24 7.23
CA ASN A 27 1.26 -2.21 7.28
C ASN A 27 2.31 -1.89 6.20
N SER A 28 3.56 -1.63 6.61
CA SER A 28 4.72 -1.43 5.72
C SER A 28 5.77 -2.56 5.83
N GLU A 29 5.38 -3.67 6.44
CA GLU A 29 6.23 -4.84 6.66
C GLU A 29 6.05 -5.90 5.57
N TYR A 30 4.96 -5.81 4.79
CA TYR A 30 4.64 -6.77 3.74
C TYR A 30 4.87 -6.15 2.35
N PHE A 31 5.64 -6.83 1.52
CA PHE A 31 5.99 -6.41 0.16
C PHE A 31 6.05 -7.64 -0.76
N ASP A 32 6.06 -7.39 -2.07
CA ASP A 32 6.09 -8.41 -3.11
C ASP A 32 7.54 -8.91 -3.37
N ILE A 33 7.71 -9.95 -4.18
CA ILE A 33 9.00 -10.64 -4.38
C ILE A 33 9.97 -9.82 -5.27
N GLY A 34 9.46 -8.99 -6.19
CA GLY A 34 10.29 -8.18 -7.09
C GLY A 34 10.97 -6.98 -6.43
N GLU A 35 11.80 -6.23 -7.17
CA GLU A 35 12.35 -4.95 -6.67
C GLU A 35 11.27 -3.87 -6.55
N ARG A 36 10.28 -3.90 -7.44
CA ARG A 36 9.07 -3.07 -7.40
C ARG A 36 7.84 -3.96 -7.41
N CYS A 37 6.78 -3.50 -6.75
CA CYS A 37 5.50 -4.17 -6.69
C CYS A 37 4.91 -4.33 -8.10
N HIS A 38 4.46 -5.54 -8.46
CA HIS A 38 3.88 -5.79 -9.77
C HIS A 38 2.57 -5.01 -10.04
N ASP A 39 1.81 -4.68 -8.99
CA ASP A 39 0.56 -3.93 -9.11
C ASP A 39 0.79 -2.40 -9.10
N CYS A 40 1.41 -1.89 -8.03
CA CYS A 40 1.49 -0.45 -7.81
C CYS A 40 2.87 0.18 -8.09
N ASN A 41 3.86 -0.62 -8.50
CA ASN A 41 5.21 -0.19 -8.88
C ASN A 41 6.05 0.53 -7.79
N ILE A 42 5.59 0.56 -6.54
CA ILE A 42 6.37 1.01 -5.37
C ILE A 42 7.59 0.11 -5.17
N VAL A 43 8.71 0.67 -4.70
CA VAL A 43 9.89 -0.11 -4.32
C VAL A 43 9.55 -1.04 -3.16
N ASN A 44 9.74 -2.34 -3.34
CA ASN A 44 9.53 -3.37 -2.33
C ASN A 44 10.67 -3.30 -1.31
N LYS A 45 10.43 -2.58 -0.21
CA LYS A 45 11.38 -2.41 0.89
C LYS A 45 10.61 -2.25 2.19
N LYS A 46 11.06 -2.94 3.24
CA LYS A 46 10.51 -2.77 4.59
C LYS A 46 10.47 -1.28 4.99
N GLY A 47 9.31 -0.84 5.45
CA GLY A 47 9.03 0.55 5.80
C GLY A 47 8.37 1.36 4.68
N ASN A 48 8.42 0.90 3.42
CA ASN A 48 7.66 1.53 2.34
C ASN A 48 6.19 1.11 2.39
N PHE A 49 5.31 2.05 2.07
CA PHE A 49 3.89 1.84 1.88
C PHE A 49 3.58 1.74 0.40
N HIS A 50 2.83 0.70 0.05
CA HIS A 50 2.27 0.56 -1.29
C HIS A 50 1.17 1.62 -1.51
N HIS A 51 0.81 1.89 -2.77
CA HIS A 51 -0.35 2.76 -3.03
C HIS A 51 -1.63 2.10 -2.51
N LEU A 52 -2.55 2.91 -1.95
CA LEU A 52 -3.80 2.37 -1.40
C LEU A 52 -4.60 1.70 -2.52
N GLY A 53 -5.14 0.52 -2.23
CA GLY A 53 -5.81 -0.32 -3.23
C GLY A 53 -4.90 -1.37 -3.86
N CYS A 54 -3.61 -1.39 -3.52
CA CYS A 54 -2.69 -2.41 -4.02
C CYS A 54 -2.99 -3.79 -3.43
N ASP A 55 -3.06 -4.80 -4.28
CA ASP A 55 -3.43 -6.19 -3.94
C ASP A 55 -2.37 -6.94 -3.11
N VAL A 56 -1.15 -6.39 -3.03
CA VAL A 56 -0.10 -6.86 -2.10
C VAL A 56 -0.35 -6.39 -0.67
N GLU A 57 -1.11 -5.32 -0.44
CA GLU A 57 -1.26 -4.78 0.90
C GLU A 57 -1.97 -5.72 1.87
N ARG A 58 -1.47 -5.74 3.10
CA ARG A 58 -2.06 -6.48 4.21
C ARG A 58 -2.73 -5.55 5.20
N CYS A 59 -3.94 -5.92 5.60
CA CYS A 59 -4.71 -5.22 6.61
C CYS A 59 -3.94 -5.18 7.94
N PRO A 60 -3.71 -4.00 8.54
CA PRO A 60 -3.06 -3.91 9.86
C PRO A 60 -3.94 -4.43 11.01
N LYS A 61 -5.27 -4.56 10.82
CA LYS A 61 -6.18 -5.09 11.84
C LYS A 61 -6.21 -6.62 11.87
N CYS A 62 -6.21 -7.29 10.71
CA CYS A 62 -6.44 -8.74 10.62
C CYS A 62 -5.41 -9.54 9.82
N GLY A 63 -4.45 -8.89 9.16
CA GLY A 63 -3.40 -9.55 8.38
C GLY A 63 -3.82 -10.09 7.01
N ASN A 64 -5.13 -10.16 6.71
CA ASN A 64 -5.63 -10.53 5.38
C ASN A 64 -5.37 -9.42 4.34
N GLN A 65 -5.63 -9.70 3.05
CA GLN A 65 -5.47 -8.69 1.99
C GLN A 65 -6.37 -7.46 2.27
N LEU A 66 -5.79 -6.27 2.23
CA LEU A 66 -6.44 -5.03 2.67
C LEU A 66 -7.74 -4.75 1.89
N ILE A 67 -7.69 -4.86 0.56
CA ILE A 67 -8.82 -4.56 -0.34
C ILE A 67 -10.01 -5.53 -0.23
N SER A 68 -9.86 -6.67 0.45
CA SER A 68 -10.91 -7.71 0.54
C SER A 68 -11.25 -8.13 1.97
N CYS A 69 -10.59 -7.57 2.98
CA CYS A 69 -10.77 -8.00 4.37
C CYS A 69 -12.02 -7.46 5.09
N GLY A 70 -12.66 -6.41 4.56
CA GLY A 70 -13.85 -5.78 5.16
C GLY A 70 -13.62 -5.07 6.51
N CYS A 71 -12.36 -4.77 6.87
CA CYS A 71 -12.04 -4.11 8.14
C CYS A 71 -12.07 -2.56 8.09
N PHE A 72 -12.20 -1.99 6.89
CA PHE A 72 -12.23 -0.57 6.60
C PHE A 72 -13.24 -0.32 5.48
N GLU A 73 -13.84 0.87 5.47
CA GLU A 73 -14.66 1.34 4.35
C GLU A 73 -13.75 1.95 3.27
N PHE A 74 -13.95 1.53 2.01
CA PHE A 74 -13.16 1.97 0.84
C PHE A 74 -14.01 2.74 -0.16
#